data_AF-A0A183FER3-F1
#
_entry.id   AF-A0A183FER3-F1
#
_cell.length_a   1.000
_cell.length_b   1.000
_cell.length_c   1.000
_cell.angle_alpha   90.00
_cell.angle_beta   90.00
_cell.angle_gamma   90.00
#
_symmetry.space_group_name_H-M   'P 1'
#
loop_
_entity.id
_entity.type
_entity.pdbx_description
1 polymer ?
#
loop_
_entity_poly.entity_id
_entity_poly.type
_entity_poly.pdbx_seq_one_letter_code
_entity_poly.pdbx_strand_id
1 'polypeptide(L)'
;MGTPLGPVKINIGDKIKDQFLVKKKIGEGACGQVYLVYVVDRAGKVSAPKARAAMKIEPLMKSKDDEILKMEIFVLRKVQKYVSLPGSL
;
A
#
# COMPACT_ATOMS: atom_id res chain seq x y z
N MET A 1 -12.55 20.72 0.78
CA MET A 1 -11.64 19.64 1.21
C MET A 1 -12.37 18.33 1.04
N GLY A 2 -11.75 17.36 0.38
CA GLY A 2 -12.36 16.06 0.08
C GLY A 2 -12.92 15.39 1.33
N THR A 3 -14.18 14.97 1.26
CA THR A 3 -14.81 14.22 2.35
C THR A 3 -14.61 12.73 2.10
N PRO A 4 -14.02 11.98 3.04
CA PRO A 4 -13.97 10.53 2.93
C PRO A 4 -15.40 9.96 2.97
N LEU A 5 -15.66 8.93 2.16
CA LEU A 5 -16.93 8.18 2.16
C LEU A 5 -17.10 7.35 3.43
N GLY A 6 -16.01 7.02 4.12
CA GLY A 6 -16.03 6.34 5.40
C GLY A 6 -14.61 6.08 5.92
N PRO A 7 -14.49 5.67 7.18
CA PRO A 7 -13.21 5.30 7.75
C PRO A 7 -12.67 4.03 7.08
N VAL A 8 -11.35 3.98 6.88
CA VAL A 8 -10.65 2.76 6.50
C VAL A 8 -10.70 1.79 7.68
N LYS A 9 -11.22 0.58 7.48
CA LYS A 9 -11.20 -0.49 8.47
C LYS A 9 -10.27 -1.61 8.00
N ILE A 10 -9.14 -1.75 8.67
CA ILE A 10 -8.13 -2.80 8.46
C ILE A 10 -7.73 -3.32 9.83
N ASN A 11 -7.76 -4.64 10.00
CA ASN A 11 -7.41 -5.31 11.23
C ASN A 11 -6.12 -6.13 11.06
N ILE A 12 -5.42 -6.34 12.18
CA ILE A 12 -4.31 -7.28 12.23
C ILE A 12 -4.86 -8.69 11.97
N GLY A 13 -4.20 -9.43 11.08
CA GLY A 13 -4.64 -10.76 10.64
C GLY A 13 -5.46 -10.76 9.36
N ASP A 14 -5.93 -9.60 8.89
CA ASP A 14 -6.63 -9.50 7.61
C ASP A 14 -5.75 -10.00 6.46
N LYS A 15 -6.37 -10.73 5.52
CA LYS A 15 -5.78 -11.08 4.24
C LYS A 15 -6.29 -10.15 3.16
N ILE A 16 -5.39 -9.40 2.54
CA ILE A 16 -5.70 -8.49 1.44
C ILE A 16 -5.42 -9.21 0.13
N LYS A 17 -6.49 -9.45 -0.65
CA LYS A 17 -6.44 -10.11 -1.98
C LYS A 17 -5.67 -11.44 -1.98
N ASP A 18 -5.70 -12.18 -0.87
CA ASP A 18 -4.97 -13.43 -0.63
C ASP A 18 -3.45 -13.36 -0.81
N GLN A 19 -2.89 -12.15 -0.91
CA GLN A 19 -1.48 -11.90 -1.21
C GLN A 19 -0.74 -11.25 -0.05
N PHE A 20 -1.46 -10.57 0.85
CA PHE A 20 -0.84 -9.82 1.94
C PHE A 20 -1.54 -10.10 3.25
N LEU A 21 -0.78 -10.49 4.27
CA LEU A 21 -1.26 -10.69 5.63
C LEU A 21 -0.88 -9.49 6.49
N VAL A 22 -1.87 -8.78 7.04
CA VAL A 22 -1.64 -7.61 7.87
C VAL A 22 -1.05 -8.02 9.22
N LYS A 23 0.08 -7.42 9.59
CA LYS A 23 0.79 -7.76 10.84
C LYS A 23 0.74 -6.67 11.89
N LYS A 24 0.99 -5.42 11.50
CA LYS A 24 1.07 -4.31 12.45
C LYS A 24 0.82 -2.99 11.74
N LYS A 25 0.13 -2.05 12.39
CA LYS A 25 0.11 -0.65 11.96
C LYS A 25 1.45 0.00 12.32
N ILE A 26 2.14 0.54 11.32
CA ILE A 26 3.48 1.13 11.47
C ILE A 26 3.49 2.65 11.34
N GLY A 27 2.41 3.26 10.85
CA GLY A 27 2.26 4.71 10.80
C GLY A 27 0.85 5.17 10.46
N GLU A 28 0.57 6.42 10.79
CA GLU A 28 -0.65 7.14 10.44
C GLU A 28 -0.32 8.61 10.24
N GLY A 29 -0.90 9.22 9.22
CA GLY A 29 -0.79 10.64 8.94
C GLY A 29 -2.08 11.17 8.33
N ALA A 30 -2.06 12.44 7.94
CA ALA A 30 -3.25 13.14 7.44
C ALA A 30 -3.90 12.45 6.21
N CYS A 31 -3.10 11.82 5.35
CA CYS A 31 -3.58 11.23 4.11
C CYS A 31 -3.88 9.73 4.21
N GLY A 32 -3.59 9.06 5.34
CA GLY A 32 -3.84 7.63 5.44
C GLY A 32 -3.00 6.89 6.48
N GLN A 33 -3.03 5.57 6.38
CA GLN A 33 -2.40 4.67 7.33
C GLN A 33 -1.43 3.74 6.61
N VAL A 34 -0.37 3.32 7.32
CA VAL A 34 0.63 2.41 6.80
C VAL A 34 0.73 1.19 7.70
N TYR A 35 0.70 0.01 7.09
CA TYR A 35 0.77 -1.28 7.78
C TYR A 35 1.98 -2.08 7.29
N LEU A 36 2.66 -2.76 8.22
CA LEU A 36 3.53 -3.87 7.89
C LEU A 36 2.67 -5.06 7.47
N VAL A 37 2.92 -5.57 6.27
CA VAL A 37 2.29 -6.77 5.73
C VAL A 37 3.33 -7.82 5.40
N TYR A 38 2.92 -9.08 5.49
CA TYR A 38 3.69 -10.20 4.97
C TYR A 38 3.14 -10.64 3.63
N VAL A 39 4.01 -10.82 2.65
CA VAL A 39 3.66 -11.36 1.33
C VAL A 39 3.39 -12.85 1.49
N VAL A 40 2.24 -13.28 0.97
CA VAL A 40 1.76 -14.65 0.99
C VAL A 40 2.01 -15.23 -0.40
N ASP A 41 2.64 -16.40 -0.46
CA ASP A 41 2.83 -17.11 -1.73
C ASP A 41 1.53 -17.76 -2.22
N ARG A 42 1.56 -18.34 -3.43
CA ARG A 42 0.40 -19.04 -4.02
C ARG A 42 -0.10 -20.22 -3.18
N ALA A 43 0.73 -20.77 -2.29
CA ALA A 43 0.36 -21.86 -1.38
C ALA A 43 -0.18 -21.35 -0.03
N GLY A 44 -0.40 -20.03 0.12
CA GLY A 44 -0.90 -19.44 1.35
C GLY A 44 0.17 -19.33 2.45
N LYS A 45 1.44 -19.63 2.15
CA LYS A 45 2.53 -19.60 3.12
C LYS A 45 3.25 -18.26 3.10
N VAL A 46 3.69 -17.84 4.29
CA VAL A 46 4.59 -16.70 4.44
C VAL A 46 6.00 -17.24 4.61
N SER A 47 6.87 -17.05 3.62
CA SER A 47 8.29 -17.38 3.72
C SER A 47 9.06 -16.19 4.32
N ALA A 48 9.52 -16.32 5.57
CA ALA A 48 10.31 -15.31 6.28
C ALA A 48 11.65 -14.98 5.56
N PRO A 49 12.45 -14.00 6.01
CA PRO A 49 12.16 -12.62 6.43
C PRO A 49 12.02 -11.65 5.23
N LYS A 50 12.27 -12.12 4.00
CA LYS A 50 12.22 -11.31 2.76
C LYS A 50 10.80 -11.00 2.29
N ALA A 51 9.79 -11.69 2.80
CA ALA A 51 8.39 -11.46 2.45
C ALA A 51 7.74 -10.30 3.25
N ARG A 52 8.47 -9.23 3.56
CA ARG A 52 7.91 -8.06 4.27
C ARG A 52 7.71 -6.90 3.31
N ALA A 53 6.56 -6.24 3.41
CA ALA A 53 6.28 -5.01 2.67
C ALA A 53 5.55 -4.00 3.57
N ALA A 54 5.54 -2.75 3.15
CA ALA A 54 4.68 -1.71 3.71
C ALA A 54 3.46 -1.54 2.79
N MET A 55 2.26 -1.57 3.37
CA MET A 55 1.00 -1.31 2.68
C MET A 55 0.45 0.02 3.15
N LYS A 56 0.41 1.00 2.25
CA LYS A 56 -0.26 2.29 2.46
C LYS A 56 -1.71 2.18 2.02
N ILE A 57 -2.62 2.69 2.84
CA ILE A 57 -4.05 2.76 2.54
C ILE A 57 -4.56 4.18 2.85
N GLU A 58 -5.40 4.69 1.96
CA GLU A 58 -6.11 5.96 2.10
C GLU A 58 -7.62 5.71 2.15
N PRO A 59 -8.40 6.59 2.81
CA PRO A 59 -9.85 6.55 2.73
C PRO A 59 -10.36 6.64 1.30
N LEU A 60 -11.47 5.96 1.03
CA LEU A 60 -12.17 6.15 -0.23
C LEU A 60 -12.79 7.56 -0.23
N MET A 61 -12.39 8.39 -1.16
CA MET A 61 -12.85 9.78 -1.24
C MET A 61 -14.12 9.90 -2.08
N LYS A 62 -14.96 10.91 -1.78
CA LYS A 62 -16.15 11.21 -2.60
C LYS A 62 -15.80 11.65 -4.01
N SER A 63 -14.71 12.41 -4.17
CA SER A 63 -14.20 12.88 -5.45
C SER A 63 -12.96 12.09 -5.85
N LYS A 64 -12.84 11.77 -7.15
CA LYS A 64 -11.63 11.15 -7.71
C LYS A 64 -10.43 12.08 -7.69
N ASP A 65 -10.67 13.39 -7.75
CA ASP A 65 -9.60 14.39 -7.73
C ASP A 65 -8.91 14.46 -6.36
N ASP A 66 -9.57 13.96 -5.32
CA ASP A 66 -9.02 13.86 -3.97
C ASP A 66 -8.30 12.51 -3.71
N GLU A 67 -8.20 11.62 -4.71
CA GLU A 67 -7.51 10.33 -4.59
C GLU A 67 -5.99 10.45 -4.83
N ILE A 68 -5.26 10.84 -3.79
CA ILE A 68 -3.81 11.12 -3.86
C ILE A 68 -2.96 9.86 -4.07
N LEU A 69 -3.33 8.72 -3.49
CA LEU A 69 -2.56 7.47 -3.62
C LEU A 69 -2.32 7.05 -5.08
N LYS A 70 -3.28 7.33 -5.98
CA LYS A 70 -3.13 7.03 -7.42
C LYS A 70 -2.07 7.88 -8.08
N MET A 71 -1.96 9.16 -7.71
CA MET A 71 -0.91 10.05 -8.18
C MET A 71 0.47 9.60 -7.68
N GLU A 72 0.57 9.19 -6.41
CA GLU A 72 1.81 8.65 -5.84
C GLU A 72 2.28 7.40 -6.62
N ILE A 73 1.38 6.45 -6.87
CA ILE A 73 1.68 5.26 -7.67
C ILE A 73 2.13 5.65 -9.09
N PHE A 74 1.48 6.62 -9.71
CA PHE A 74 1.84 7.09 -11.05
C PHE A 74 3.28 7.64 -11.09
N VAL A 75 3.66 8.48 -10.13
CA VAL A 75 5.01 9.04 -10.02
C VAL A 75 6.03 7.94 -9.73
N LEU A 76 5.77 7.06 -8.76
CA LEU A 76 6.68 5.97 -8.39
C LEU A 76 6.95 5.01 -9.56
N ARG A 77 5.92 4.69 -10.37
CA ARG A 77 6.09 3.88 -11.58
C ARG A 77 6.96 4.56 -12.62
N LYS A 78 6.82 5.87 -12.81
CA LYS A 78 7.70 6.63 -13.70
C LYS A 78 9.14 6.58 -13.20
N VAL A 79 9.38 6.88 -11.92
CA VAL A 79 10.71 6.83 -11.31
C VAL A 79 11.35 5.45 -11.46
N GLN A 80 10.61 4.38 -11.16
CA GLN A 80 11.11 3.01 -11.32
C GLN A 80 11.53 2.73 -12.77
N LYS A 81 10.73 3.14 -13.75
CA LYS A 81 11.08 2.99 -15.17
C LYS A 81 12.37 3.74 -15.51
N TYR A 82 12.53 4.97 -15.00
CA TYR A 82 13.76 5.74 -15.21
C TYR A 82 14.98 5.06 -14.60
N VAL A 83 14.88 4.54 -13.37
CA VAL A 83 15.97 3.84 -12.67
C VAL A 83 16.31 2.48 -13.28
N SER A 84 15.36 1.85 -13.98
CA SER A 84 15.56 0.54 -14.60
C SER A 84 16.15 0.62 -16.01
N LEU A 85 16.39 1.82 -16.55
CA LEU A 85 17.03 1.99 -17.85
C LEU A 85 18.56 1.82 -17.71
N PRO A 86 19.21 1.06 -18.60
CA PRO A 86 20.66 1.00 -18.61
C PRO A 86 21.24 2.40 -18.83
N GLY A 87 22.09 2.87 -17.90
CA GLY A 87 22.72 4.19 -17.94
C GLY A 87 22.03 5.30 -17.13
N SER A 88 20.99 4.97 -16.34
CA SER A 88 20.52 5.88 -15.29
C SER A 88 21.36 5.71 -14.02
N LEU A 89 22.17 6.75 -13.74
CA LEU A 89 23.30 6.86 -12.81
C LEU A 89 24.60 6.20 -13.27
#